data_AF-A0A4S4B4S5-F1
#
_entry.id   AF-A0A4S4B4S5-F1
#
_cell.length_a   1.000
_cell.length_b   1.000
_cell.length_c   1.000
_cell.angle_alpha   90.00
_cell.angle_beta   90.00
_cell.angle_gamma   90.00
#
_symmetry.space_group_name_H-M   'P 1'
#
loop_
_entity.id
_entity.type
_entity.pdbx_description
1 polymer ?
#
loop_
_entity_poly.entity_id
_entity_poly.type
_entity_poly.pdbx_seq_one_letter_code
_entity_poly.pdbx_strand_id
1 'polypeptide(L)'
;MAQRLKTRYGHAAELPNVFNDDLGVVAGPESKPLYGLVETILSQQSPVAATQRMSLAFRAADPEWHLAVDAGQAGIQQTLEGARGNLARSKASYIHRALIRLLEEHGHVL
;
A
#
# COMPACT_ATOMS: atom_id res chain seq x y z
N MET A 1 1.04 -17.83 30.18
CA MET A 1 0.69 -16.45 29.77
C MET A 1 -0.04 -16.39 28.42
N ALA A 2 0.38 -17.17 27.42
CA ALA A 2 -0.28 -17.31 26.12
C ALA A 2 -1.76 -17.78 26.17
N GLN A 3 -2.13 -18.62 27.15
CA GLN A 3 -3.50 -19.13 27.29
C GLN A 3 -4.55 -18.03 27.53
N ARG A 4 -4.20 -16.95 28.27
CA ARG A 4 -5.14 -15.88 28.63
C ARG A 4 -5.45 -14.93 27.47
N LEU A 5 -4.57 -14.85 26.46
CA LEU A 5 -4.79 -14.02 25.27
C LEU A 5 -5.82 -14.65 24.33
N LYS A 6 -5.81 -15.99 24.23
CA LYS A 6 -6.72 -16.75 23.36
C LYS A 6 -8.19 -16.67 23.78
N THR A 7 -8.44 -16.55 25.08
CA THR A 7 -9.81 -16.43 25.64
C THR A 7 -10.39 -15.03 25.49
N ARG A 8 -9.54 -13.98 25.44
CA ARG A 8 -10.00 -12.59 25.35
C ARG A 8 -10.23 -12.12 23.92
N TYR A 9 -9.53 -12.71 22.97
CA TYR A 9 -9.58 -12.37 21.54
C TYR A 9 -9.93 -13.61 20.73
N GLY A 10 -11.05 -14.26 21.05
CA GLY A 10 -11.50 -15.54 20.47
C GLY A 10 -11.83 -15.54 18.97
N HIS A 11 -11.16 -14.74 18.16
CA HIS A 11 -10.95 -15.03 16.75
C HIS A 11 -9.50 -15.49 16.60
N ALA A 12 -9.32 -16.59 15.85
CA ALA A 12 -8.01 -17.00 15.37
C ALA A 12 -7.24 -15.74 14.96
N ALA A 13 -5.96 -15.64 15.31
CA ALA A 13 -5.12 -14.56 14.83
C ALA A 13 -5.25 -14.54 13.29
N GLU A 14 -6.15 -13.69 12.80
CA GLU A 14 -6.35 -13.48 11.38
C GLU A 14 -4.98 -13.07 10.88
N LEU A 15 -4.46 -13.84 9.93
CA LEU A 15 -3.22 -13.53 9.24
C LEU A 15 -3.22 -12.02 8.95
N PRO A 16 -2.12 -11.30 9.23
CA PRO A 16 -2.09 -9.84 9.23
C PRO A 16 -2.71 -9.33 7.93
N ASN A 17 -3.95 -8.84 8.01
CA ASN A 17 -4.82 -8.42 6.90
C ASN A 17 -4.12 -8.31 5.53
N VAL A 18 -3.94 -9.44 4.86
CA VAL A 18 -3.54 -9.54 3.45
C VAL A 18 -4.85 -9.73 2.70
N PHE A 19 -5.57 -8.64 2.43
CA PHE A 19 -7.00 -8.68 2.15
C PHE A 19 -7.42 -9.50 0.91
N ASN A 20 -7.79 -10.76 1.17
CA ASN A 20 -8.93 -11.52 0.64
C ASN A 20 -8.95 -11.92 -0.85
N ASP A 21 -8.84 -13.24 -1.08
CA ASP A 21 -8.84 -13.93 -2.38
C ASP A 21 -10.12 -13.70 -3.21
N ASP A 22 -11.20 -13.21 -2.59
CA ASP A 22 -12.51 -12.99 -3.22
C ASP A 22 -12.57 -11.76 -4.15
N LEU A 23 -11.57 -10.86 -4.10
CA LEU A 23 -11.54 -9.64 -4.92
C LEU A 23 -10.45 -9.63 -6.00
N GLY A 24 -9.75 -10.77 -6.19
CA GLY A 24 -8.86 -10.98 -7.34
C GLY A 24 -7.63 -10.08 -7.41
N VAL A 25 -7.36 -9.26 -6.38
CA VAL A 25 -6.11 -8.51 -6.27
C VAL A 25 -5.66 -8.52 -4.82
N VAL A 26 -5.04 -9.63 -4.46
CA VAL A 26 -4.10 -9.73 -3.35
C VAL A 26 -2.72 -9.75 -3.98
N ALA A 27 -1.66 -9.52 -3.20
CA ALA A 27 -0.29 -9.77 -3.63
C ALA A 27 -0.07 -11.25 -4.07
N GLY A 28 -0.62 -11.62 -5.22
CA GLY A 28 -0.48 -12.91 -5.85
C GLY A 28 0.89 -13.03 -6.52
N PRO A 29 1.21 -14.20 -7.09
CA PRO A 29 2.50 -14.43 -7.76
C PRO A 29 2.82 -13.43 -8.88
N GLU A 30 1.80 -12.74 -9.43
CA GLU A 30 1.92 -11.69 -10.45
C GLU A 30 2.06 -10.27 -9.88
N SER A 31 1.84 -10.07 -8.58
CA SER A 31 2.03 -8.77 -7.96
C SER A 31 3.52 -8.46 -7.87
N LYS A 32 3.99 -7.50 -8.69
CA LYS A 32 5.36 -6.96 -8.54
C LYS A 32 5.51 -6.58 -7.05
N PRO A 33 6.52 -7.08 -6.29
CA PRO A 33 6.60 -6.92 -4.83
C PRO A 33 6.42 -5.50 -4.31
N LEU A 34 6.78 -4.51 -5.13
CA LEU A 34 6.60 -3.10 -4.86
C LEU A 34 5.11 -2.67 -4.78
N TYR A 35 4.21 -3.34 -5.50
CA TYR A 35 2.76 -3.13 -5.40
C TYR A 35 2.23 -3.61 -4.06
N GLY A 36 2.70 -4.78 -3.60
CA GLY A 36 2.38 -5.27 -2.27
C GLY A 36 2.86 -4.33 -1.16
N LEU A 37 4.05 -3.72 -1.33
CA LEU A 37 4.56 -2.71 -0.39
C LEU A 37 3.67 -1.47 -0.35
N VAL A 38 3.32 -0.91 -1.51
CA VAL A 38 2.44 0.28 -1.58
C VAL A 38 1.08 -0.03 -0.97
N GLU A 39 0.46 -1.16 -1.33
CA GLU A 39 -0.83 -1.57 -0.75
C GLU A 39 -0.77 -1.74 0.77
N THR A 40 0.34 -2.29 1.28
CA THR A 40 0.58 -2.40 2.72
C THR A 40 0.67 -1.02 3.37
N ILE A 41 1.32 -0.03 2.74
CA ILE A 41 1.35 1.34 3.24
C ILE A 41 -0.04 1.98 3.21
N LEU A 42 -0.80 1.75 2.13
CA LEU A 42 -2.15 2.30 1.98
C LEU A 42 -3.14 1.70 2.97
N SER A 43 -2.97 0.44 3.37
CA SER A 43 -3.86 -0.26 4.30
C SER A 43 -3.70 0.18 5.76
N GLN A 44 -2.54 0.74 6.11
CA GLN A 44 -2.28 1.21 7.46
C GLN A 44 -3.31 2.26 7.88
N GLN A 45 -3.92 2.02 9.04
CA GLN A 45 -4.93 2.90 9.65
C GLN A 45 -6.11 3.22 8.72
N SER A 46 -6.46 2.30 7.80
CA SER A 46 -7.44 2.56 6.74
C SER A 46 -8.44 1.41 6.61
N PRO A 47 -9.74 1.71 6.44
CA PRO A 47 -10.71 0.68 6.11
C PRO A 47 -10.39 0.01 4.77
N VAL A 48 -10.73 -1.27 4.63
CA VAL A 48 -10.50 -2.07 3.42
C VAL A 48 -10.97 -1.37 2.14
N ALA A 49 -12.20 -0.86 2.15
CA ALA A 49 -12.78 -0.18 1.00
C ALA A 49 -12.03 1.11 0.61
N ALA A 50 -11.43 1.81 1.59
CA ALA A 50 -10.59 2.97 1.30
C ALA A 50 -9.27 2.54 0.68
N THR A 51 -8.63 1.50 1.24
CA THR A 51 -7.40 0.90 0.71
C THR A 51 -7.55 0.46 -0.74
N GLN A 52 -8.64 -0.22 -1.08
CA GLN A 52 -8.92 -0.68 -2.44
C GLN A 52 -9.08 0.48 -3.42
N ARG A 53 -9.86 1.51 -3.06
CA ARG A 53 -9.99 2.70 -3.91
C ARG A 53 -8.64 3.40 -4.12
N MET A 54 -7.85 3.56 -3.06
CA MET A 54 -6.52 4.16 -3.16
C MET A 54 -5.57 3.31 -4.02
N SER A 55 -5.58 1.98 -3.87
CA SER A 55 -4.73 1.09 -4.67
C SER A 55 -5.11 1.14 -6.16
N LEU A 56 -6.41 1.05 -6.47
CA LEU A 56 -6.91 1.16 -7.84
C LEU A 56 -6.55 2.52 -8.47
N ALA A 57 -6.73 3.61 -7.73
CA ALA A 57 -6.37 4.95 -8.22
C ALA A 57 -4.86 5.09 -8.45
N PHE A 58 -4.04 4.59 -7.52
CA PHE A 58 -2.58 4.61 -7.63
C PHE A 58 -2.11 3.82 -8.87
N ARG A 59 -2.60 2.59 -9.06
CA ARG A 59 -2.25 1.75 -10.23
C ARG A 59 -2.71 2.34 -11.55
N ALA A 60 -3.84 3.06 -11.55
CA ALA A 60 -4.35 3.71 -12.75
C ALA A 60 -3.54 4.96 -13.14
N ALA A 61 -3.09 5.73 -12.15
CA ALA A 61 -2.25 6.91 -12.37
C ALA A 61 -0.81 6.54 -12.73
N ASP A 62 -0.27 5.52 -12.05
CA ASP A 62 1.13 5.13 -12.10
C ASP A 62 1.26 3.63 -12.45
N PRO A 63 1.00 3.25 -13.71
CA PRO A 63 1.07 1.85 -14.14
C PRO A 63 2.49 1.27 -14.07
N GLU A 64 3.50 2.13 -14.03
CA GLU A 64 4.89 1.79 -13.84
C GLU A 64 5.55 2.69 -12.79
N TRP A 65 6.49 2.13 -12.03
CA TRP A 65 7.05 2.75 -10.83
C TRP A 65 7.81 4.05 -11.06
N HIS A 66 8.46 4.18 -12.22
CA HIS A 66 9.17 5.40 -12.57
C HIS A 66 8.22 6.60 -12.69
N LEU A 67 6.97 6.38 -13.12
CA LEU A 67 5.96 7.43 -13.20
C LEU A 67 5.58 7.94 -11.81
N ALA A 68 5.43 7.04 -10.83
CA ALA A 68 5.17 7.43 -9.44
C ALA A 68 6.36 8.21 -8.82
N VAL A 69 7.59 7.90 -9.23
CA VAL A 69 8.79 8.63 -8.81
C VAL A 69 8.81 10.02 -9.42
N ASP A 70 8.55 10.15 -10.72
CA ASP A 70 8.49 11.42 -11.43
C ASP A 70 7.35 12.32 -10.94
N ALA A 71 6.19 11.73 -10.62
CA ALA A 71 5.04 12.43 -10.02
C ALA A 71 5.39 13.04 -8.66
N GLY A 72 6.38 12.47 -7.97
CA GLY A 72 6.82 12.91 -6.66
C GLY A 72 5.76 12.72 -5.58
N GLN A 73 6.09 13.13 -4.36
CA GLN A 73 5.14 13.09 -3.24
C GLN A 73 3.83 13.84 -3.54
N ALA A 74 3.90 14.99 -4.21
CA ALA A 74 2.73 15.83 -4.45
C ALA A 74 1.74 15.18 -5.42
N GLY A 75 2.23 14.59 -6.52
CA GLY A 75 1.38 13.85 -7.47
C GLY A 75 0.74 12.63 -6.83
N ILE A 76 1.51 11.84 -6.08
CA ILE A 76 0.96 10.69 -5.33
C ILE A 76 -0.12 11.16 -4.34
N GLN A 77 0.13 12.25 -3.60
CA GLN A 77 -0.85 12.80 -2.67
C GLN A 77 -2.15 13.16 -3.39
N GLN A 78 -2.07 13.86 -4.53
CA GLN A 78 -3.24 14.24 -5.33
C GLN A 78 -4.04 13.02 -5.78
N THR A 79 -3.37 11.97 -6.24
CA THR A 79 -4.02 10.70 -6.62
C THR A 79 -4.77 10.08 -5.44
N LEU A 80 -4.15 10.02 -4.26
CA LEU A 80 -4.78 9.46 -3.06
C LEU A 80 -5.96 10.31 -2.57
N GLU A 81 -5.86 11.64 -2.63
CA GLU A 81 -6.95 12.56 -2.28
C GLU A 81 -8.14 12.42 -3.24
N GLY A 82 -7.87 12.29 -4.55
CA GLY A 82 -8.88 12.01 -5.57
C GLY A 82 -9.65 10.71 -5.31
N ALA A 83 -8.97 9.70 -4.74
CA ALA A 83 -9.57 8.44 -4.31
C ALA A 83 -10.32 8.54 -2.96
N ARG A 84 -10.40 9.74 -2.37
CA ARG A 84 -10.91 10.00 -1.01
C ARG A 84 -10.14 9.21 0.06
N GLY A 85 -8.82 9.11 -0.13
CA GLY A 85 -7.90 8.46 0.78
C GLY A 85 -7.66 9.24 2.06
N ASN A 86 -7.62 8.54 3.19
CA ASN A 86 -7.21 9.11 4.47
C ASN A 86 -5.67 9.15 4.57
N LEU A 87 -5.15 10.11 5.35
CA LEU A 87 -3.72 10.28 5.58
C LEU A 87 -2.91 10.41 4.28
N ALA A 88 -3.52 10.94 3.22
CA ALA A 88 -2.96 10.97 1.87
C ALA A 88 -1.56 11.57 1.82
N ARG A 89 -1.34 12.72 2.47
CA ARG A 89 -0.02 13.36 2.56
C ARG A 89 1.05 12.46 3.21
N SER A 90 0.75 11.86 4.36
CA SER A 90 1.70 11.01 5.08
C SER A 90 2.01 9.75 4.28
N LYS A 91 0.99 9.09 3.71
CA LYS A 91 1.17 7.91 2.88
C LYS A 91 1.94 8.20 1.60
N ALA A 92 1.63 9.30 0.91
CA ALA A 92 2.38 9.74 -0.26
C ALA A 92 3.85 10.00 0.08
N SER A 93 4.13 10.62 1.23
CA SER A 93 5.51 10.81 1.70
C SER A 93 6.22 9.47 1.95
N TYR A 94 5.55 8.49 2.56
CA TYR A 94 6.16 7.17 2.80
C TYR A 94 6.40 6.40 1.50
N ILE A 95 5.42 6.37 0.60
CA ILE A 95 5.52 5.71 -0.71
C ILE A 95 6.66 6.31 -1.51
N HIS A 96 6.68 7.64 -1.69
CA HIS A 96 7.72 8.30 -2.48
C HIS A 96 9.13 8.05 -1.90
N ARG A 97 9.30 8.16 -0.58
CA ARG A 97 10.60 7.87 0.06
C ARG A 97 11.03 6.42 -0.11
N ALA A 98 10.11 5.48 -0.01
CA ALA A 98 10.42 4.06 -0.22
C ALA A 98 10.88 3.81 -1.67
N LEU A 99 10.21 4.42 -2.65
CA LEU A 99 10.59 4.31 -4.07
C LEU A 99 11.98 4.89 -4.34
N ILE A 100 12.25 6.11 -3.86
CA ILE A 100 13.56 6.75 -4.00
C ILE A 100 14.65 5.89 -3.35
N ARG A 101 14.40 5.37 -2.15
CA ARG A 101 15.38 4.55 -1.44
C ARG A 101 15.70 3.25 -2.19
N LEU A 102 14.69 2.60 -2.75
CA LEU A 102 14.89 1.39 -3.56
C LEU A 102 15.68 1.68 -4.84
N LEU A 103 15.44 2.81 -5.50
CA LEU A 103 16.22 3.21 -6.68
C LEU A 103 17.69 3.47 -6.33
N GLU A 104 17.95 4.17 -5.21
CA GLU A 104 19.31 4.41 -4.71
C GLU A 104 20.05 3.10 -4.39
N GLU A 105 19.39 2.17 -3.69
CA GLU A 105 19.99 0.89 -3.28
C GLU A 105 20.25 -0.05 -4.46
N HIS A 106 19.42 0.02 -5.50
CA HIS A 106 19.55 -0.83 -6.69
C HIS A 106 20.31 -0.17 -7.85
N GLY A 107 20.95 0.98 -7.63
CA GLY A 107 21.83 1.63 -8.61
C GLY A 107 21.09 2.24 -9.80
N HIS A 108 19.77 2.40 -9.71
CA HIS A 108 18.92 3.03 -10.72
C HIS A 108 18.74 4.52 -10.42
N VAL A 109 19.84 5.22 -10.17
CA VAL A 109 19.80 6.69 -10.04
C VAL A 109 19.84 7.28 -11.45
N LEU A 110 18.75 7.96 -11.82
CA LEU A 110 18.66 8.84 -13.00
C LEU A 110 19.61 10.03 -12.87
#